data_AF-A0A1I1W6K4-F1
#
_entry.id   AF-A0A1I1W6K4-F1
#
_cell.length_a   1.000
_cell.length_b   1.000
_cell.length_c   1.000
_cell.angle_alpha   90.00
_cell.angle_beta   90.00
_cell.angle_gamma   90.00
#
_symmetry.space_group_name_H-M   'P 1'
#
loop_
_entity.id
_entity.type
_entity.pdbx_description
1 polymer ?
#
loop_
_entity_poly.entity_id
_entity_poly.type
_entity_poly.pdbx_seq_one_letter_code
_entity_poly.pdbx_strand_id
1 'polypeptide(L)' 'MIRNYIVLVSFPFDDFSSSKVRPALCLTSEIGKFNHVIIAFISSKIPDDIEDSDVVIKKDSLQWQGTGLVLDSV' A
#
# COMPACT_ATOMS: atom_id res chain seq x y z
N MET A 1 9.70 -7.09 -12.76
CA MET A 1 8.72 -6.07 -13.23
C MET A 1 7.55 -6.01 -12.27
N ILE A 2 7.71 -5.41 -11.09
CA ILE A 2 6.64 -5.34 -10.09
C ILE A 2 6.16 -3.92 -9.78
N ARG A 3 6.79 -2.90 -10.37
CA ARG A 3 6.39 -1.51 -10.17
C ARG A 3 4.92 -1.32 -10.54
N ASN A 4 4.18 -0.56 -9.73
CA ASN A 4 2.73 -0.31 -9.84
C ASN A 4 1.83 -1.49 -9.45
N TYR A 5 2.38 -2.60 -8.96
CA TYR A 5 1.58 -3.70 -8.42
C TYR A 5 1.24 -3.45 -6.95
N ILE A 6 0.01 -3.79 -6.58
CA ILE A 6 -0.40 -3.92 -5.18
C ILE A 6 -0.15 -5.36 -4.74
N VAL A 7 0.64 -5.53 -3.69
CA VAL A 7 1.02 -6.83 -3.13
C VAL A 7 0.62 -6.91 -1.67
N LEU A 8 0.40 -8.14 -1.17
CA LEU A 8 0.20 -8.38 0.25
C LEU A 8 1.55 -8.61 0.93
N VAL A 9 1.82 -7.83 1.97
CA VAL A 9 3.07 -7.86 2.73
C VAL A 9 2.78 -7.89 4.23
N SER A 10 3.67 -8.55 4.99
CA SER A 10 3.60 -8.53 6.44
C SER A 10 3.97 -7.15 6.96
N PHE A 11 3.02 -6.45 7.56
CA PHE A 11 3.25 -5.19 8.24
C PHE A 11 3.42 -5.46 9.75
N PRO A 12 4.61 -5.20 10.33
CA PRO A 12 4.78 -5.30 11.76
C PRO A 12 4.01 -4.18 12.44
N PHE A 13 3.41 -4.46 13.60
CA PHE A 13 3.00 -3.37 14.49
C PHE A 13 4.25 -2.70 15.08
N ASP A 14 4.11 -1.45 15.49
CA ASP A 14 5.21 -0.66 16.06
C ASP A 14 5.80 -1.30 17.34
N ASP A 15 5.00 -2.11 18.03
CA ASP A 15 5.39 -2.89 19.21
C ASP A 15 5.93 -4.30 18.88
N PHE A 16 6.01 -4.67 17.60
CA PHE A 16 6.40 -5.97 17.07
C PHE A 16 5.63 -7.17 17.68
N SER A 17 4.48 -6.93 18.33
CA SER A 17 3.71 -7.98 19.02
C SER A 17 3.12 -9.01 18.06
N SER A 18 2.81 -8.57 16.85
CA SER A 18 2.29 -9.41 15.78
C SER A 18 2.56 -8.78 14.42
N SER A 19 2.30 -9.53 13.35
CA SER A 19 2.29 -9.00 11.99
C SER A 19 0.90 -9.14 11.41
N LYS A 20 0.41 -8.06 10.81
CA LYS A 20 -0.84 -8.07 10.05
C LYS A 20 -0.48 -7.98 8.57
N VAL A 21 -1.08 -8.84 7.75
CA VAL A 21 -0.92 -8.72 6.30
C VAL A 21 -1.66 -7.47 5.83
N ARG A 22 -0.96 -6.58 5.13
CA ARG A 22 -1.53 -5.35 4.55
C ARG A 22 -1.17 -5.24 3.07
N PRO A 23 -2.03 -4.61 2.26
CA PRO A 23 -1.66 -4.24 0.90
C PRO A 23 -0.57 -3.17 0.90
N ALA A 24 0.31 -3.20 -0.10
CA ALA A 24 1.31 -2.17 -0.37
C ALA A 24 1.52 -2.00 -1.87
N LEU A 25 1.73 -0.75 -2.30
CA LEU A 25 2.06 -0.38 -3.67
C LEU A 25 3.57 -0.44 -3.90
N CYS A 26 4.00 -1.15 -4.94
CA CYS A 26 5.40 -1.16 -5.35
C CYS A 26 5.75 0.11 -6.13
N LEU A 27 6.59 0.97 -5.55
CA LEU A 27 6.99 2.26 -6.13
C LEU A 27 8.11 2.13 -7.17
N THR A 28 8.91 1.07 -7.05
CA THR A 28 10.07 0.83 -7.91
C THR A 28 9.99 -0.56 -8.56
N SER A 29 10.72 -0.73 -9.66
CA SER A 29 11.12 -2.08 -10.07
C SER A 29 12.16 -2.63 -9.09
N GLU A 30 12.55 -3.88 -9.28
CA GLU A 30 13.63 -4.52 -8.51
C GLU A 30 14.94 -3.72 -8.65
N ILE A 31 15.57 -3.39 -7.51
CA ILE A 31 16.77 -2.55 -7.41
C ILE A 31 17.94 -3.37 -6.88
N GLY A 32 19.08 -3.26 -7.58
CA GLY A 32 20.36 -3.81 -7.14
C GLY A 32 20.41 -5.34 -7.16
N LYS A 33 21.52 -5.89 -6.67
CA LYS A 33 21.83 -7.33 -6.71
C LYS A 33 20.82 -8.20 -5.97
N PHE A 34 20.15 -7.63 -4.96
CA PHE A 34 19.22 -8.35 -4.09
C PHE A 34 17.75 -8.13 -4.47
N ASN A 35 17.47 -7.46 -5.59
CA ASN A 35 16.12 -7.21 -6.07
C ASN A 35 15.24 -6.48 -5.04
N HIS A 36 15.79 -5.47 -4.36
CA HIS A 36 15.03 -4.68 -3.40
C HIS A 36 13.91 -3.91 -4.10
N VAL A 37 12.78 -3.73 -3.42
CA VAL A 37 11.67 -2.91 -3.93
C VAL A 37 11.25 -1.96 -2.84
N ILE A 38 11.09 -0.68 -3.20
CA ILE A 38 10.51 0.32 -2.31
C ILE A 38 8.99 0.22 -2.44
N ILE A 39 8.31 0.12 -1.30
CA ILE A 39 6.86 -0.01 -1.24
C ILE A 39 6.25 1.10 -0.38
N ALA A 40 5.02 1.49 -0.69
CA ALA A 40 4.18 2.31 0.17
C ALA A 40 3.04 1.43 0.73
N PHE A 41 2.87 1.39 2.04
CA PHE A 41 1.76 0.65 2.64
C PHE A 41 0.43 1.35 2.38
N ILE A 42 -0.62 0.55 2.20
CA ILE A 42 -1.99 1.02 2.01
C ILE A 42 -2.80 0.66 3.27
N SER A 43 -3.53 1.63 3.78
CA SER A 43 -4.39 1.50 4.96
C SER A 43 -5.85 1.73 4.59
N SER A 44 -6.76 0.90 5.11
CA SER A 44 -8.20 1.18 5.05
C SER A 44 -8.67 2.13 6.16
N LYS A 45 -7.76 2.54 7.05
CA LYS A 45 -8.03 3.53 8.10
C LYS A 45 -7.55 4.89 7.58
N ILE A 46 -8.47 5.63 6.98
CA ILE A 46 -8.23 6.99 6.48
C ILE A 46 -8.18 7.93 7.70
N PRO A 47 -7.14 8.76 7.85
CA PRO A 47 -7.05 9.75 8.91
C PRO A 47 -8.06 10.89 8.68
N ASP A 48 -8.44 11.57 9.75
CA ASP A 48 -9.33 12.74 9.66
C ASP A 48 -8.62 13.94 9.01
N ASP A 49 -7.33 14.11 9.32
CA ASP A 49 -6.46 15.11 8.73
C ASP A 49 -5.62 14.46 7.63
N ILE A 50 -5.85 14.90 6.39
CA ILE A 50 -5.17 14.40 5.19
C ILE A 50 -3.94 15.26 4.92
N GLU A 51 -2.79 14.61 4.74
CA GLU A 51 -1.52 15.25 4.39
C GLU A 51 -1.32 15.33 2.86
N ASP A 52 -0.43 16.21 2.40
CA ASP A 52 -0.11 16.34 0.96
C ASP A 52 0.48 15.06 0.35
N SER A 53 1.04 14.18 1.18
CA SER A 53 1.56 12.87 0.78
C SER A 53 0.50 11.78 0.66
N ASP A 54 -0.71 12.01 1.17
CA ASP A 54 -1.76 11.01 1.22
C ASP A 54 -2.46 10.89 -0.14
N VAL A 55 -2.69 9.64 -0.56
CA VAL A 55 -3.38 9.34 -1.81
C VAL A 55 -4.65 8.55 -1.51
N VAL A 56 -5.76 9.26 -1.37
CA VAL A 56 -7.05 8.64 -1.05
C VAL A 56 -7.62 7.93 -2.28
N ILE A 57 -7.84 6.62 -2.15
CA ILE A 57 -8.48 5.76 -3.16
C ILE A 57 -9.89 5.42 -2.69
N LYS A 58 -10.89 6.00 -3.36
CA LYS A 58 -12.32 5.74 -3.09
C LYS A 58 -12.83 4.56 -3.90
N LYS A 59 -13.54 3.63 -3.25
CA LYS A 59 -14.05 2.40 -3.84
C LYS A 59 -14.86 2.61 -5.12
N ASP A 60 -15.67 3.66 -5.15
CA ASP A 60 -16.56 3.94 -6.27
C ASP A 60 -15.93 4.87 -7.33
N SER A 61 -14.63 5.10 -7.26
CA SER A 61 -13.89 5.92 -8.23
C SER A 61 -13.30 5.10 -9.38
N LEU A 62 -13.05 5.76 -10.52
CA LEU A 62 -12.33 5.15 -11.65
C LEU A 62 -10.92 4.66 -11.25
N GLN A 63 -10.30 5.32 -10.28
CA GLN A 63 -8.94 5.02 -9.81
C GLN A 63 -8.87 3.71 -9.00
N TRP A 64 -10.00 3.26 -8.45
CA TRP A 64 -10.09 2.02 -7.70
C TRP A 64 -10.17 0.77 -8.61
N GLN A 65 -10.59 0.94 -9.85
CA GLN A 65 -10.73 -0.17 -10.79
C GLN A 65 -9.38 -0.86 -11.01
N GLY A 66 -9.35 -2.18 -10.81
CA GLY A 66 -8.14 -3.00 -10.97
C GLY A 66 -7.20 -3.00 -9.76
N THR A 67 -7.49 -2.28 -8.68
CA THR A 67 -6.63 -2.26 -7.47
C THR A 67 -6.77 -3.52 -6.61
N GLY A 68 -7.94 -4.17 -6.62
CA GLY A 68 -8.24 -5.30 -5.74
C GLY A 68 -8.44 -4.93 -4.25
N LEU A 69 -8.44 -3.64 -3.90
CA LEU A 69 -8.75 -3.16 -2.55
C LEU A 69 -10.23 -3.39 -2.25
N VAL A 70 -10.61 -3.62 -0.99
CA VAL A 70 -12.02 -3.95 -0.63
C VAL A 70 -12.81 -2.73 -0.15
N LEU A 71 -12.10 -1.77 0.45
CA LEU A 71 -12.63 -0.59 1.12
C LEU A 71 -11.94 0.67 0.58
N ASP A 72 -12.52 1.82 0.90
CA ASP A 72 -11.80 3.10 0.81
C ASP A 72 -10.46 2.99 1.54
N SER A 73 -9.41 3.51 0.90
CA SER A 73 -8.03 3.37 1.38
C SER A 73 -7.22 4.64 1.17
N VAL A 74 -6.09 4.73 1.87
CA VAL A 74 -5.04 5.75 1.73
C VAL A 74 -3.67 5.09 1.74
#